data_AF-A0AAW1K1L9-F1
#
_entry.id   AF-A0AAW1K1L9-F1
#
_cell.length_a   1.000
_cell.length_b   1.000
_cell.length_c   1.000
_cell.angle_alpha   90.00
_cell.angle_beta   90.00
_cell.angle_gamma   90.00
#
_symmetry.space_group_name_H-M   'P 1'
#
loop_
_entity.id
_entity.type
_entity.pdbx_description
1 polymer ?
#
loop_
_entity_poly.entity_id
_entity_poly.type
_entity_poly.pdbx_seq_one_letter_code
_entity_poly.pdbx_strand_id
1 'polypeptide(L)'
;MFEEATAYFNNHVIILGDFNITYFNDHSSRDRKCQIIDAFLNFTDFHQINTVANNRGRLLDLVITNFAQLSLEREELPLVQEDLDHPAIKLCLKHIEKPSPDLYKSQNIDEACAILYNVTYCHINSHVPLRTNRYTTYPVWFTPQHINDIKQKNYFRKRYIRNKSLQDLSSFKMLRNKIKTNSKKHILTLPTTCSEFYTRYIREFGIYSLLKIKDQSIPNTLKSTDGTC
;
A
#
# COMPACT_ATOMS: atom_id res chain seq x y z
N MET A 1 -12.42 -21.42 1.56
CA MET A 1 -11.66 -20.23 1.99
C MET A 1 -10.35 -20.61 2.70
N PHE A 2 -10.31 -21.62 3.58
CA PHE A 2 -9.05 -22.14 4.15
C PHE A 2 -8.24 -23.01 3.18
N GLU A 3 -8.90 -23.80 2.32
CA GLU A 3 -8.20 -24.70 1.38
C GLU A 3 -7.39 -24.01 0.27
N GLU A 4 -7.85 -22.84 -0.21
CA GLU A 4 -7.10 -22.06 -1.22
C GLU A 4 -5.83 -21.45 -0.63
N ALA A 5 -5.84 -21.09 0.66
CA ALA A 5 -4.67 -20.53 1.32
C ALA A 5 -3.58 -21.59 1.53
N THR A 6 -3.95 -22.83 1.91
CA THR A 6 -2.99 -23.93 2.06
C THR A 6 -2.31 -24.35 0.76
N ALA A 7 -2.97 -24.17 -0.40
CA ALA A 7 -2.35 -24.45 -1.70
C ALA A 7 -1.14 -23.55 -2.01
N TYR A 8 -1.12 -22.31 -1.50
CA TYR A 8 0.01 -21.39 -1.68
C TYR A 8 1.21 -21.72 -0.80
N PHE A 9 0.99 -22.26 0.41
CA PHE A 9 2.07 -22.64 1.31
C PHE A 9 2.87 -23.86 0.83
N ASN A 10 2.30 -24.68 -0.06
CA ASN A 10 3.01 -25.79 -0.70
C ASN A 10 3.85 -25.38 -1.92
N ASN A 11 3.83 -24.10 -2.32
CA ASN A 11 4.63 -23.59 -3.42
C ASN A 11 5.90 -22.88 -2.90
N HIS A 12 6.94 -22.82 -3.73
CA HIS A 12 8.11 -22.00 -3.47
C HIS A 12 7.78 -20.53 -3.74
N VAL A 13 7.70 -19.75 -2.66
CA VAL A 13 7.29 -18.34 -2.71
C VAL A 13 8.42 -17.46 -2.22
N ILE A 14 8.69 -16.39 -2.97
CA ILE A 14 9.66 -15.36 -2.62
C ILE A 14 8.89 -14.04 -2.45
N ILE A 15 8.99 -13.45 -1.28
CA ILE A 15 8.42 -12.14 -0.95
C ILE A 15 9.57 -11.13 -0.93
N LEU A 16 9.46 -10.11 -1.78
CA LEU A 16 10.42 -9.03 -1.93
C LEU A 16 9.72 -7.70 -1.72
N GLY A 17 10.29 -6.81 -0.91
CA GLY A 17 9.76 -5.46 -0.81
C GLY A 17 10.47 -4.57 0.19
N ASP A 18 10.17 -3.28 0.09
CA ASP A 18 10.50 -2.26 1.10
C ASP A 18 9.44 -2.29 2.19
N PHE A 19 9.79 -2.83 3.35
CA PHE A 19 8.88 -2.90 4.49
C PHE A 19 8.96 -1.64 5.38
N ASN A 20 10.02 -0.85 5.18
CA ASN A 20 10.34 0.33 5.97
C ASN A 20 10.24 0.04 7.49
N ILE A 21 10.97 -1.00 7.91
CA ILE A 21 11.08 -1.44 9.30
C ILE A 21 12.50 -1.17 9.77
N THR A 22 12.66 -0.15 10.61
CA THR A 22 13.98 0.37 10.96
C THR A 22 14.81 -0.60 11.81
N TYR A 23 14.16 -1.41 12.64
CA TYR A 23 14.79 -2.29 13.61
C TYR A 23 14.30 -3.73 13.45
N PHE A 24 14.28 -4.20 12.20
CA PHE A 24 13.99 -5.60 11.91
C PHE A 24 15.07 -6.47 12.58
N ASN A 25 14.67 -7.50 13.34
CA ASN A 25 15.48 -8.34 14.23
C ASN A 25 15.92 -7.75 15.57
N ASP A 26 15.54 -6.52 15.91
CA ASP A 26 15.66 -6.05 17.30
C ASP A 26 14.48 -6.57 18.12
N HIS A 27 14.69 -7.69 18.81
CA HIS A 27 13.70 -8.31 19.71
C HIS A 27 13.34 -7.42 20.92
N SER A 28 14.12 -6.36 21.19
CA SER A 28 13.79 -5.36 22.21
C SER A 28 12.86 -4.27 21.67
N SER A 29 12.71 -4.15 20.36
CA SER A 29 11.83 -3.17 19.73
C SER A 29 10.36 -3.53 19.94
N ARG A 30 9.56 -2.55 20.33
CA ARG A 30 8.09 -2.68 20.47
C ARG A 30 7.36 -2.37 19.15
N ASP A 31 8.05 -2.43 18.01
CA ASP A 31 7.42 -2.14 16.74
C ASP A 31 6.41 -3.24 16.41
N ARG A 32 5.14 -2.84 16.24
CA ARG A 32 4.05 -3.74 15.89
C ARG A 32 4.28 -4.41 14.54
N LYS A 33 4.97 -3.75 13.61
CA LYS A 33 5.31 -4.35 12.30
C LYS A 33 6.27 -5.53 12.47
N CYS A 34 7.32 -5.36 13.28
CA CYS A 34 8.24 -6.45 13.63
C CYS A 34 7.47 -7.61 14.24
N GLN A 35 6.63 -7.35 15.25
CA GLN A 35 5.86 -8.40 15.94
C GLN A 35 4.93 -9.19 15.01
N ILE A 36 4.31 -8.53 14.02
CA ILE A 36 3.45 -9.20 13.04
C ILE A 36 4.27 -10.07 12.09
N ILE A 37 5.41 -9.56 11.62
CA ILE A 37 6.28 -10.34 10.73
C ILE A 37 6.90 -11.51 11.51
N ASP A 38 7.36 -11.29 12.74
CA ASP A 38 7.86 -12.36 13.62
C ASP A 38 6.78 -13.42 13.86
N ALA A 39 5.54 -13.02 14.12
CA ALA A 39 4.44 -13.96 14.27
C ALA A 39 4.17 -14.74 12.96
N PHE A 40 4.25 -14.08 11.80
CA PHE A 40 4.12 -14.72 10.49
C PHE A 40 5.25 -15.72 10.24
N LEU A 41 6.50 -15.34 10.46
CA LEU A 41 7.67 -16.21 10.28
C LEU A 41 7.66 -17.39 11.26
N ASN A 42 7.18 -17.19 12.49
CA ASN A 42 7.07 -18.28 13.47
C ASN A 42 5.91 -19.23 13.19
N PHE A 43 4.84 -18.76 12.55
CA PHE A 43 3.67 -19.56 12.22
C PHE A 43 3.80 -20.29 10.87
N THR A 44 4.76 -19.91 10.04
CA THR A 44 4.96 -20.44 8.69
C THR A 44 6.36 -21.04 8.53
N ASP A 45 6.62 -21.69 7.40
CA ASP A 45 7.94 -22.19 6.98
C ASP A 45 8.78 -21.12 6.27
N PHE A 46 8.36 -19.86 6.32
CA PHE A 46 9.07 -18.75 5.71
C PHE A 46 10.19 -18.26 6.63
N HIS A 47 11.31 -17.92 6.02
CA HIS A 47 12.47 -17.39 6.70
C HIS A 47 12.97 -16.14 5.99
N GLN A 48 13.45 -15.18 6.77
CA GLN A 48 14.19 -14.05 6.23
C GLN A 48 15.56 -14.54 5.72
N ILE A 49 15.90 -14.17 4.49
CA ILE A 49 17.22 -14.47 3.90
C ILE A 49 18.08 -13.21 3.74
N ASN A 50 17.48 -12.02 3.70
CA ASN A 50 18.26 -10.78 3.55
C ASN A 50 19.17 -10.50 4.75
N THR A 51 20.47 -10.35 4.49
CA THR A 51 21.49 -9.89 5.43
C THR A 51 22.15 -8.57 5.03
N VAL A 52 21.81 -8.02 3.86
CA VAL A 52 22.40 -6.80 3.31
C VAL A 52 21.74 -5.58 3.95
N ALA A 53 22.43 -5.02 4.94
CA ALA A 53 22.04 -3.77 5.57
C ALA A 53 22.47 -2.55 4.74
N ASN A 54 21.71 -1.46 4.87
CA ASN A 54 22.08 -0.18 4.29
C ASN A 54 23.25 0.48 5.04
N ASN A 55 23.66 1.67 4.60
CA ASN A 55 24.82 2.38 5.14
C ASN A 55 24.66 2.79 6.63
N ARG A 56 23.46 2.67 7.19
CA ARG A 56 23.15 2.94 8.60
C ARG A 56 23.03 1.64 9.43
N GLY A 57 23.35 0.49 8.85
CA GLY A 57 23.21 -0.83 9.49
C GLY A 57 21.76 -1.29 9.63
N ARG A 58 20.83 -0.78 8.81
CA ARG A 58 19.39 -1.10 8.88
C ARG A 58 18.97 -2.00 7.72
N LEU A 59 18.03 -2.91 7.99
CA LEU A 59 17.41 -3.80 7.01
C LEU A 59 16.00 -3.29 6.70
N LEU A 60 15.87 -2.42 5.70
CA LEU A 60 14.57 -1.85 5.29
C LEU A 60 13.87 -2.71 4.24
N ASP A 61 14.65 -3.20 3.29
CA ASP A 61 14.21 -4.14 2.27
C ASP A 61 14.30 -5.56 2.84
N LEU A 62 13.22 -6.32 2.78
CA LEU A 62 13.20 -7.69 3.27
C LEU A 62 12.98 -8.66 2.12
N VAL A 63 13.76 -9.74 2.19
CA VAL A 63 13.61 -10.92 1.35
C VAL A 63 13.22 -12.06 2.28
N ILE A 64 11.99 -12.54 2.11
CA ILE A 64 11.40 -13.59 2.93
C ILE A 64 10.96 -14.72 2.00
N THR A 65 11.31 -15.97 2.31
CA THR A 65 10.95 -17.11 1.47
C THR A 65 10.90 -18.40 2.27
N ASN A 66 10.09 -19.36 1.81
CA ASN A 66 10.12 -20.76 2.23
C ASN A 66 11.03 -21.63 1.32
N PHE A 67 11.85 -21.02 0.48
CA PHE A 67 12.69 -21.70 -0.50
C PHE A 67 14.17 -21.69 -0.10
N ALA A 68 14.65 -22.82 0.43
CA ALA A 68 16.01 -22.94 0.99
C ALA A 68 17.15 -22.83 -0.04
N GLN A 69 16.86 -22.91 -1.34
CA GLN A 69 17.87 -22.90 -2.41
C GLN A 69 18.14 -21.51 -2.98
N LEU A 70 17.59 -20.47 -2.35
CA LEU A 70 17.86 -19.07 -2.67
C LEU A 70 19.10 -18.60 -1.89
N SER A 71 20.08 -18.02 -2.59
CA SER A 71 21.16 -17.25 -1.95
C SER A 71 21.06 -15.77 -2.31
N LEU A 72 21.52 -14.92 -1.39
CA LEU A 72 21.39 -13.48 -1.48
C LEU A 72 22.75 -12.83 -1.25
N GLU A 73 23.11 -11.91 -2.14
CA GLU A 73 24.37 -11.14 -2.09
C GLU A 73 24.06 -9.67 -2.39
N ARG A 74 24.93 -8.75 -1.93
CA ARG A 74 24.87 -7.36 -2.38
C ARG A 74 25.34 -7.30 -3.84
N GLU A 75 24.65 -6.53 -4.66
CA GLU A 75 25.08 -6.34 -6.05
C GLU A 75 26.31 -5.41 -6.10
N GLU A 76 27.36 -5.83 -6.79
CA GLU A 76 28.59 -5.05 -6.93
C GLU A 76 28.48 -4.03 -8.07
N LEU A 77 27.66 -4.34 -9.08
CA LEU A 77 27.46 -3.50 -10.27
C LEU A 77 25.97 -3.19 -10.45
N PRO A 78 25.42 -2.29 -9.62
CA PRO A 78 24.00 -1.97 -9.68
C PRO A 78 23.66 -1.27 -11.01
N LEU A 79 22.54 -1.67 -11.62
CA LEU A 79 22.07 -1.13 -12.91
C LEU A 79 21.72 0.36 -12.83
N VAL A 80 21.40 0.84 -11.64
CA VAL A 80 21.07 2.23 -11.32
C VAL A 80 21.90 2.63 -10.11
N GLN A 81 22.25 3.91 -10.01
CA GLN A 81 22.93 4.43 -8.83
C GLN A 81 22.13 4.14 -7.55
N GLU A 82 22.76 3.50 -6.57
CA GLU A 82 22.14 3.19 -5.28
C GLU A 82 21.79 4.47 -4.50
N ASP A 83 20.72 4.40 -3.71
CA ASP A 83 20.45 5.40 -2.69
C ASP A 83 21.01 4.95 -1.31
N LEU A 84 21.01 5.86 -0.34
CA LEU A 84 21.63 5.62 0.97
C LEU A 84 20.89 4.58 1.82
N ASP A 85 19.60 4.40 1.58
CA ASP A 85 18.71 3.62 2.42
C ASP A 85 18.36 2.26 1.79
N HIS A 86 18.56 2.09 0.48
CA HIS A 86 18.20 0.93 -0.34
C HIS A 86 19.39 0.46 -1.20
N PRO A 87 20.22 -0.48 -0.70
CA PRO A 87 21.28 -1.11 -1.49
C PRO A 87 20.69 -2.06 -2.53
N ALA A 88 21.38 -2.23 -3.66
CA ALA A 88 20.99 -3.19 -4.67
C ALA A 88 21.26 -4.63 -4.20
N ILE A 89 20.25 -5.49 -4.33
CA ILE A 89 20.28 -6.87 -3.87
C ILE A 89 20.28 -7.81 -5.07
N LYS A 90 21.22 -8.76 -5.09
CA LYS A 90 21.30 -9.84 -6.06
C LYS A 90 20.72 -11.12 -5.47
N LEU A 91 19.76 -11.70 -6.18
CA LEU A 91 19.13 -12.97 -5.83
C LEU A 91 19.62 -14.07 -6.76
N CYS A 92 20.25 -15.09 -6.19
CA CYS A 92 20.77 -16.24 -6.92
C CYS A 92 19.91 -17.46 -6.58
N LEU A 93 19.12 -17.91 -7.56
CA LEU A 93 18.39 -19.17 -7.49
C LEU A 93 19.33 -20.29 -7.89
N LYS A 94 19.66 -21.21 -6.97
CA LYS A 94 20.35 -22.44 -7.33
C LYS A 94 19.35 -23.33 -8.07
N HIS A 95 19.43 -23.33 -9.39
CA HIS A 95 18.50 -24.00 -10.30
C HIS A 95 18.27 -25.48 -9.90
N ILE A 96 17.00 -25.85 -9.66
CA ILE A 96 16.53 -27.22 -9.88
C ILE A 96 16.06 -27.31 -11.34
N GLU A 97 16.71 -28.18 -12.12
CA GLU A 97 16.39 -28.63 -13.49
C GLU A 97 16.45 -27.64 -14.68
N LYS A 98 17.44 -27.88 -15.56
CA LYS A 98 17.73 -27.24 -16.86
C LYS A 98 16.55 -26.49 -17.54
N PRO A 99 16.80 -25.32 -18.16
CA PRO A 99 15.78 -24.63 -18.93
C PRO A 99 15.22 -25.55 -20.04
N SER A 100 13.95 -25.33 -20.38
CA SER A 100 13.21 -26.09 -21.40
C SER A 100 14.10 -26.53 -22.56
N PRO A 101 14.10 -27.83 -22.96
CA PRO A 101 14.88 -28.36 -24.07
C PRO A 101 14.71 -27.59 -25.38
N ASP A 102 13.64 -26.82 -25.52
CA ASP A 102 13.29 -26.10 -26.74
C ASP A 102 14.09 -24.80 -26.92
N LEU A 103 14.61 -24.20 -25.83
CA LEU A 103 15.44 -22.99 -25.94
C LEU A 103 16.76 -23.27 -26.68
N TYR A 104 17.33 -24.47 -26.48
CA TYR A 104 18.57 -24.92 -27.15
C TYR A 104 18.37 -25.42 -28.58
N LYS A 105 17.13 -25.47 -29.09
CA LYS A 105 16.83 -25.82 -30.48
C LYS A 105 16.75 -24.62 -31.41
N SER A 106 16.69 -23.40 -30.85
CA SER A 106 16.61 -22.18 -31.64
C SER A 106 17.87 -21.98 -32.48
N GLN A 107 17.70 -21.71 -33.77
CA GLN A 107 18.82 -21.57 -34.71
C GLN A 107 19.30 -20.11 -34.81
N ASN A 108 18.48 -19.16 -34.38
CA ASN A 108 18.80 -17.73 -34.38
C ASN A 108 18.22 -17.00 -33.16
N ILE A 109 18.72 -15.78 -32.93
CA ILE A 109 18.39 -14.96 -31.76
C ILE A 109 16.90 -14.60 -31.74
N ASP A 110 16.29 -14.35 -32.90
CA ASP A 110 14.89 -13.94 -33.00
C ASP A 110 13.95 -15.07 -32.55
N GLU A 111 14.25 -16.31 -32.92
CA GLU A 111 13.52 -17.51 -32.50
C GLU A 111 13.69 -17.76 -31.00
N ALA A 112 14.91 -17.60 -30.47
CA ALA A 112 15.17 -17.71 -29.03
C ALA A 112 14.37 -16.65 -28.23
N CYS A 113 14.35 -15.41 -28.70
CA CYS A 113 13.57 -14.32 -28.12
C CYS A 113 12.07 -14.61 -28.17
N ALA A 114 11.55 -15.14 -29.29
CA ALA A 114 10.14 -15.49 -29.42
C ALA A 114 9.73 -16.60 -28.44
N ILE A 115 10.55 -17.63 -28.26
CA ILE A 115 10.34 -18.69 -27.28
C ILE A 115 10.34 -18.11 -25.86
N LEU A 116 11.33 -17.28 -25.53
CA LEU A 116 11.43 -16.62 -24.24
C LEU A 116 10.19 -15.78 -23.92
N TYR A 117 9.76 -14.95 -24.87
CA TYR A 117 8.57 -14.12 -24.72
C TYR A 117 7.31 -14.96 -24.53
N ASN A 118 7.13 -16.03 -25.33
CA ASN A 118 5.98 -16.91 -25.19
C ASN A 118 5.89 -17.55 -23.81
N VAL A 119 6.99 -18.12 -23.31
CA VAL A 119 7.05 -18.72 -21.97
C VAL A 119 6.74 -17.66 -20.90
N THR A 120 7.38 -16.50 -21.00
CA THR A 120 7.19 -15.39 -20.06
C THR A 120 5.74 -14.91 -20.03
N TYR A 121 5.13 -14.66 -21.19
CA TYR A 121 3.74 -14.23 -21.28
C TYR A 121 2.75 -15.32 -20.83
N CYS A 122 3.02 -16.59 -21.11
CA CYS A 122 2.22 -17.70 -20.58
C CYS A 122 2.18 -17.69 -19.06
N HIS A 123 3.32 -17.51 -18.39
CA HIS A 123 3.38 -17.44 -16.93
C HIS A 123 2.74 -16.16 -16.37
N ILE A 124 3.02 -15.00 -16.97
CA ILE A 124 2.40 -13.73 -16.57
C ILE A 124 0.89 -13.83 -16.69
N ASN A 125 0.35 -14.28 -17.82
CA ASN A 125 -1.10 -14.32 -18.04
C ASN A 125 -1.81 -15.34 -17.14
N SER A 126 -1.14 -16.41 -16.74
CA SER A 126 -1.73 -17.45 -15.88
C SER A 126 -1.69 -17.10 -14.39
N HIS A 127 -0.68 -16.34 -13.94
CA HIS A 127 -0.46 -16.10 -12.51
C HIS A 127 -0.66 -14.65 -12.08
N VAL A 128 -0.61 -13.70 -13.01
CA VAL A 128 -0.87 -12.29 -12.70
C VAL A 128 -2.37 -12.03 -12.89
N PRO A 129 -3.11 -11.71 -11.82
CA PRO A 129 -4.52 -11.39 -11.95
C PRO A 129 -4.70 -10.14 -12.81
N LEU A 130 -5.28 -10.31 -14.01
CA LEU A 130 -5.65 -9.24 -14.94
C LEU A 130 -6.85 -8.45 -14.42
N ARG A 131 -6.74 -7.83 -13.24
CA ARG A 131 -7.76 -6.91 -12.73
C ARG A 131 -7.46 -5.50 -13.22
N THR A 132 -8.33 -4.96 -14.06
CA THR A 132 -8.43 -3.52 -14.28
C THR A 132 -9.07 -2.90 -13.04
N ASN A 133 -8.23 -2.41 -12.12
CA ASN A 133 -8.72 -1.82 -10.89
C ASN A 133 -9.43 -0.50 -11.20
N ARG A 134 -10.77 -0.50 -11.16
CA ARG A 134 -11.57 0.74 -11.26
C ARG A 134 -11.60 1.38 -9.88
N TYR A 135 -10.60 2.20 -9.60
CA TYR A 135 -10.60 3.01 -8.39
C TYR A 135 -11.73 4.04 -8.45
N THR A 136 -12.67 3.96 -7.52
CA THR A 136 -13.64 5.04 -7.32
C THR A 136 -12.94 6.19 -6.61
N THR A 137 -13.15 7.43 -7.06
CA THR A 137 -12.59 8.63 -6.39
C THR A 137 -13.09 8.76 -4.94
N TYR A 138 -14.22 8.13 -4.62
CA TYR A 138 -14.83 8.12 -3.29
C TYR A 138 -14.73 6.72 -2.68
N PRO A 139 -14.58 6.59 -1.35
CA PRO A 139 -14.60 5.29 -0.70
C PRO A 139 -15.88 4.51 -0.98
N VAL A 140 -15.79 3.18 -1.04
CA VAL A 140 -16.90 2.28 -1.37
C VAL A 140 -18.12 2.39 -0.43
N TRP A 141 -17.93 2.92 0.77
CA TRP A 141 -18.98 3.13 1.78
C TRP A 141 -19.67 4.50 1.67
N PHE A 142 -19.30 5.33 0.70
CA PHE A 142 -20.01 6.58 0.43
C PHE A 142 -21.27 6.29 -0.39
N THR A 143 -22.43 6.66 0.15
CA THR A 143 -23.66 6.65 -0.63
C THR A 143 -23.65 7.76 -1.69
N PRO A 144 -24.41 7.61 -2.80
CA PRO A 144 -24.56 8.68 -3.79
C PRO A 144 -24.98 10.02 -3.17
N GLN A 145 -25.83 9.97 -2.14
CA GLN A 145 -26.24 11.16 -1.38
C GLN A 145 -25.08 11.81 -0.62
N HIS A 146 -24.19 11.01 -0.01
CA HIS A 146 -23.01 11.51 0.70
C HIS A 146 -22.06 12.25 -0.26
N ILE A 147 -21.85 11.68 -1.45
CA ILE A 147 -21.04 12.29 -2.51
C ILE A 147 -21.68 13.60 -2.97
N ASN A 148 -23.01 13.62 -3.16
CA ASN A 148 -23.74 14.83 -3.54
C ASN A 148 -23.64 15.93 -2.48
N ASP A 149 -23.82 15.60 -1.20
CA ASP A 149 -23.68 16.54 -0.09
C ASP A 149 -22.27 17.17 -0.07
N ILE A 150 -21.22 16.39 -0.34
CA ILE A 150 -19.83 16.89 -0.43
C ILE A 150 -19.65 17.84 -1.61
N LYS A 151 -20.16 17.47 -2.79
CA LYS A 151 -20.12 18.31 -3.99
C LYS A 151 -20.85 19.63 -3.76
N GLN A 152 -22.05 19.59 -3.17
CA GLN A 152 -22.83 20.78 -2.84
C GLN A 152 -22.13 21.66 -1.79
N LYS A 153 -21.55 21.06 -0.74
CA LYS A 153 -20.76 21.81 0.25
C LYS A 153 -19.62 22.57 -0.45
N ASN A 154 -18.90 21.92 -1.35
CA ASN A 154 -17.80 22.56 -2.09
C ASN A 154 -18.31 23.66 -3.05
N TYR A 155 -19.46 23.46 -3.69
CA TYR A 155 -20.13 24.47 -4.51
C TYR A 155 -20.43 25.75 -3.70
N PHE A 156 -21.12 25.62 -2.55
CA PHE A 156 -21.45 26.78 -1.72
C PHE A 156 -20.21 27.47 -1.15
N ARG A 157 -19.16 26.72 -0.79
CA ARG A 157 -17.89 27.32 -0.36
C ARG A 157 -17.28 28.19 -1.45
N LYS A 158 -17.17 27.67 -2.69
CA LYS A 158 -16.63 28.43 -3.83
C LYS A 158 -17.47 29.68 -4.10
N ARG A 159 -18.80 29.56 -4.05
CA ARG A 159 -19.73 30.67 -4.28
C ARG A 159 -19.63 31.73 -3.18
N TYR A 160 -19.51 31.32 -1.91
CA TYR A 160 -19.26 32.23 -0.79
C TYR A 160 -17.92 32.95 -0.91
N ILE A 161 -16.85 32.25 -1.29
CA ILE A 161 -15.53 32.89 -1.47
C ILE A 161 -15.60 34.02 -2.51
N ARG A 162 -16.35 33.81 -3.59
CA ARG A 162 -16.52 34.78 -4.68
C ARG A 162 -17.47 35.93 -4.32
N ASN A 163 -18.62 35.62 -3.75
CA ASN A 163 -19.74 36.57 -3.63
C ASN A 163 -20.00 37.04 -2.19
N LYS A 164 -19.32 36.46 -1.19
CA LYS A 164 -19.48 36.72 0.26
C LYS A 164 -20.93 36.65 0.79
N SER A 165 -21.82 35.94 0.09
CA SER A 165 -23.22 35.77 0.47
C SER A 165 -23.38 34.99 1.78
N LEU A 166 -24.08 35.58 2.76
CA LEU A 166 -24.39 34.93 4.04
C LEU A 166 -25.25 33.66 3.87
N GLN A 167 -26.11 33.63 2.86
CA GLN A 167 -26.92 32.46 2.55
C GLN A 167 -26.07 31.26 2.10
N ASP A 168 -25.00 31.53 1.33
CA ASP A 168 -24.04 30.51 0.91
C ASP A 168 -23.20 30.00 2.09
N LEU A 169 -22.82 30.90 3.01
CA LEU A 169 -22.12 30.53 4.24
C LEU A 169 -22.99 29.65 5.15
N SER A 170 -24.27 29.99 5.30
CA SER A 170 -25.23 29.21 6.08
C SER A 170 -25.42 27.81 5.48
N SER A 171 -25.67 27.75 4.16
CA SER A 171 -25.82 26.48 3.43
C SER A 171 -24.56 25.60 3.52
N PHE A 172 -23.37 26.20 3.42
CA PHE A 172 -22.10 25.50 3.62
C PHE A 172 -21.97 24.91 5.03
N LYS A 173 -22.25 25.71 6.08
CA LYS A 173 -22.19 25.25 7.48
C LYS A 173 -23.17 24.12 7.74
N MET A 174 -24.40 24.24 7.23
CA MET A 174 -25.43 23.20 7.35
C MET A 174 -24.97 21.89 6.71
N LEU A 175 -24.48 21.92 5.46
CA LEU A 175 -24.00 20.73 4.76
C LEU A 175 -22.76 20.11 5.44
N ARG A 176 -21.83 20.94 5.94
CA ARG A 176 -20.67 20.46 6.70
C ARG A 176 -21.10 19.68 7.95
N ASN A 177 -22.07 20.19 8.69
CA ASN A 177 -22.60 19.52 9.88
C ASN A 177 -23.34 18.24 9.52
N LYS A 178 -24.18 18.26 8.47
CA LYS A 178 -24.89 17.09 7.96
C LYS A 178 -23.92 15.95 7.59
N ILE A 179 -22.87 16.25 6.84
CA ILE A 179 -21.82 15.28 6.48
C ILE A 179 -21.16 14.71 7.74
N LYS A 180 -20.74 15.56 8.68
CA LYS A 180 -20.10 15.12 9.94
C LYS A 180 -21.00 14.17 10.74
N THR A 181 -22.29 14.46 10.84
CA THR A 181 -23.26 13.63 11.56
C THR A 181 -23.51 12.31 10.83
N ASN A 182 -23.68 12.35 9.51
CA ASN A 182 -23.92 11.15 8.71
C ASN A 182 -22.71 10.22 8.69
N SER A 183 -21.48 10.76 8.55
CA SER A 183 -20.27 9.95 8.66
C SER A 183 -20.23 9.22 10.01
N LYS A 184 -20.50 9.91 11.13
CA LYS A 184 -20.56 9.26 12.46
C LYS A 184 -21.61 8.14 12.52
N LYS A 185 -22.81 8.36 11.99
CA LYS A 185 -23.87 7.33 11.95
C LYS A 185 -23.45 6.11 11.15
N HIS A 186 -22.90 6.30 9.95
CA HIS A 186 -22.46 5.20 9.10
C HIS A 186 -21.38 4.34 9.76
N ILE A 187 -20.47 4.98 10.49
CA ILE A 187 -19.39 4.29 11.22
C ILE A 187 -19.97 3.39 12.32
N LEU A 188 -20.99 3.85 13.03
CA LEU A 188 -21.66 3.09 14.09
C LEU A 188 -22.51 1.91 13.57
N THR A 189 -22.89 1.92 12.30
CA THR A 189 -23.70 0.88 11.66
C THR A 189 -22.89 -0.18 10.93
N LEU A 190 -21.56 -0.04 10.86
CA LEU A 190 -20.71 -1.07 10.26
C LEU A 190 -20.61 -2.29 11.18
N PRO A 191 -20.58 -3.53 10.64
CA PRO A 191 -20.31 -4.74 11.42
C PRO A 191 -19.05 -4.57 12.28
N THR A 192 -19.07 -5.09 13.51
CA THR A 192 -18.00 -4.94 14.52
C THR A 192 -16.61 -5.32 14.01
N THR A 193 -16.51 -6.29 13.12
CA THR A 193 -15.27 -6.69 12.44
C THR A 193 -14.70 -5.61 11.50
N CYS A 194 -15.54 -4.83 10.83
CA CYS A 194 -15.13 -3.66 10.04
C CYS A 194 -14.88 -2.42 10.92
N SER A 195 -15.58 -2.31 12.05
CA SER A 195 -15.47 -1.19 12.99
C SER A 195 -14.08 -1.09 13.64
N GLU A 196 -13.45 -2.22 14.00
CA GLU A 196 -12.10 -2.23 14.59
C GLU A 196 -11.03 -1.81 13.58
N PHE A 197 -11.09 -2.33 12.35
CA PHE A 197 -10.17 -1.96 11.26
C PHE A 197 -10.31 -0.46 10.91
N TYR A 198 -11.54 0.05 10.94
CA TYR A 198 -11.86 1.43 10.58
C TYR A 198 -11.60 2.42 11.72
N THR A 199 -11.82 2.04 12.98
CA THR A 199 -11.44 2.84 14.16
C THR A 199 -9.93 2.97 14.23
N ARG A 200 -9.19 1.90 13.87
CA ARG A 200 -7.73 1.91 13.70
C ARG A 200 -7.28 2.81 12.54
N TYR A 201 -7.92 2.71 11.38
CA TYR A 201 -7.64 3.59 10.23
C TYR A 201 -7.94 5.07 10.50
N ILE A 202 -9.04 5.40 11.18
CA ILE A 202 -9.37 6.78 11.59
C ILE A 202 -8.42 7.29 12.68
N ARG A 203 -7.99 6.46 13.62
CA ARG A 203 -7.03 6.87 14.68
C ARG A 203 -5.61 7.05 14.14
N GLU A 204 -5.14 6.15 13.27
CA GLU A 204 -3.79 6.18 12.72
C GLU A 204 -3.66 7.16 11.54
N PHE A 205 -4.71 7.32 10.73
CA PHE A 205 -4.65 8.13 9.50
C PHE A 205 -5.61 9.33 9.47
N GLY A 206 -6.55 9.49 10.41
CA GLY A 206 -7.38 10.69 10.55
C GLY A 206 -8.31 11.03 9.37
N ILE A 207 -9.58 11.37 9.64
CA ILE A 207 -10.48 11.98 8.63
C ILE A 207 -9.85 13.24 7.99
N TYR A 208 -8.92 13.89 8.70
CA TYR A 208 -8.22 15.08 8.24
C TYR A 208 -7.24 14.84 7.08
N SER A 209 -6.74 13.61 6.89
CA SER A 209 -5.77 13.30 5.82
C SER A 209 -6.44 13.11 4.46
N LEU A 210 -7.66 12.56 4.44
CA LEU A 210 -8.45 12.46 3.20
C LEU A 210 -9.04 13.80 2.76
N LEU A 211 -9.14 14.78 3.67
CA LEU A 211 -9.45 16.18 3.34
C LEU A 211 -8.21 16.99 2.91
N LYS A 212 -6.99 16.43 2.99
CA LYS A 212 -5.74 17.07 2.57
C LYS A 212 -5.43 16.91 1.08
N ILE A 213 -6.38 16.47 0.25
CA ILE A 213 -6.30 16.66 -1.20
C ILE A 213 -6.60 18.15 -1.48
N LYS A 214 -5.54 18.97 -1.46
CA LYS A 214 -5.52 20.40 -1.81
C LYS A 214 -6.65 21.23 -1.20
N ASP A 215 -6.69 21.32 0.13
CA ASP A 215 -7.17 22.55 0.76
C ASP A 215 -5.93 23.38 1.12
N GLN A 216 -5.62 24.36 0.28
CA GLN A 216 -4.81 25.49 0.74
C GLN A 216 -5.50 26.02 2.00
N SER A 217 -4.71 26.02 3.08
CA SER A 217 -5.03 26.56 4.38
C SER A 217 -5.88 27.84 4.31
N ILE A 218 -6.85 27.94 5.19
CA ILE A 218 -7.59 29.18 5.46
C ILE A 218 -6.56 30.29 5.72
N PRO A 219 -6.64 31.46 5.06
CA PRO A 219 -5.78 32.60 5.37
C PRO A 219 -5.88 32.99 6.86
N ASN A 220 -4.75 33.35 7.47
CA ASN A 220 -4.64 33.71 8.89
C ASN A 220 -5.57 34.87 9.33
N THR A 221 -6.22 35.58 8.40
CA THR A 221 -7.20 36.65 8.63
C THR A 221 -8.56 36.17 9.16
N LEU A 222 -8.76 34.87 9.39
CA LEU A 222 -9.97 34.29 10.01
C LEU A 222 -9.77 33.79 11.46
N LYS A 223 -8.65 34.12 12.09
CA LYS A 223 -8.55 34.05 13.56
C LYS A 223 -9.07 35.37 14.13
N SER A 224 -10.34 35.42 14.51
CA SER A 224 -10.87 36.56 15.25
C SER A 224 -10.20 36.62 16.63
N THR A 225 -9.53 37.73 16.91
CA THR A 225 -9.28 38.23 18.26
C THR A 225 -10.58 38.83 18.77
N ASP A 226 -11.50 38.00 19.25
CA ASP A 226 -12.64 38.47 20.03
C ASP A 226 -12.60 37.75 21.38
N GLY A 227 -11.72 38.25 22.24
CA GLY A 227 -11.72 38.03 23.67
C GLY A 227 -11.92 39.36 24.36
N THR A 228 -13.19 39.73 24.59
CA THR A 228 -13.59 40.71 25.60
C THR A 228 -14.94 40.29 26.16
N CYS A 229 -14.90 39.53 27.26
CA CYS A 229 -15.41 39.92 28.57
C CYS A 229 -14.64 39.10 29.62
#